data_AF-A0A811RJ04-F1
#
_entry.id   AF-A0A811RJ04-F1
#
_cell.length_a   1.000
_cell.length_b   1.000
_cell.length_c   1.000
_cell.angle_alpha   90.00
_cell.angle_beta   90.00
_cell.angle_gamma   90.00
#
_symmetry.space_group_name_H-M   'P 1'
#
loop_
_entity.id
_entity.type
_entity.pdbx_description
1 polymer ?
#
loop_
_entity_poly.entity_id
_entity_poly.type
_entity_poly.pdbx_seq_one_letter_code
_entity_poly.pdbx_strand_id
1 'polypeptide(L)'
;MDTNSVDVRAACVDMLKGGQCQMRHGLKKKYFDGVPANLVRTTSPVTCMTDDQWRALVEMWSNPKHKKQEKYKDTEPTAIDLFKEMHCSKKSGFCEPIKNAIVLPKSSTFLQNVGLPISKPSSRSVVSSQVWELQAQLEAKEQESAQLKQESAQLKQEVASQAHEIDSLKKGHQETHALLRQLILHFNQGQVTPP
;
A
#
# COMPACT_ATOMS: atom_id res chain seq x y z
N MET A 1 34.96 -30.17 -21.75
CA MET A 1 34.39 -29.12 -20.89
C MET A 1 35.43 -28.81 -19.84
N ASP A 2 35.98 -27.60 -19.84
CA ASP A 2 37.04 -27.24 -18.89
C ASP A 2 36.40 -26.85 -17.55
N THR A 3 36.34 -27.81 -16.62
CA THR A 3 35.68 -27.66 -15.32
C THR A 3 36.37 -26.66 -14.39
N ASN A 4 37.58 -26.23 -14.76
CA ASN A 4 38.36 -25.24 -14.03
C ASN A 4 38.22 -23.82 -14.59
N SER A 5 37.43 -23.63 -15.65
CA SER A 5 37.12 -22.31 -16.16
C SER A 5 36.47 -21.45 -15.07
N VAL A 6 36.94 -20.20 -14.96
CA VAL A 6 36.44 -19.21 -14.00
C VAL A 6 34.93 -19.03 -14.15
N ASP A 7 34.43 -19.03 -15.38
CA ASP A 7 33.01 -18.83 -15.69
C ASP A 7 32.16 -20.03 -15.26
N VAL A 8 32.66 -21.25 -15.47
CA VAL A 8 31.97 -22.48 -15.04
C VAL A 8 31.90 -22.52 -13.50
N ARG A 9 33.01 -22.19 -12.82
CA ARG A 9 33.04 -22.12 -11.35
C ARG A 9 32.11 -21.04 -10.82
N ALA A 10 32.08 -19.86 -11.44
CA ALA A 10 31.20 -18.77 -11.05
C ALA A 10 29.72 -19.16 -11.19
N ALA A 11 29.32 -19.74 -12.33
CA ALA A 11 27.96 -20.21 -12.56
C ALA A 11 27.54 -21.29 -11.55
N CYS A 12 28.42 -22.25 -11.24
CA CYS A 12 28.15 -23.27 -10.22
C CYS A 12 27.99 -22.66 -8.82
N VAL A 13 28.84 -21.71 -8.45
CA VAL A 13 28.74 -21.00 -7.15
C VAL A 13 27.43 -20.21 -7.07
N ASP A 14 27.01 -19.54 -8.13
CA ASP A 14 25.76 -18.78 -8.16
C ASP A 14 24.53 -19.68 -8.07
N MET A 15 24.54 -20.84 -8.75
CA MET A 15 23.47 -21.84 -8.64
C MET A 15 23.34 -22.37 -7.18
N LEU A 16 24.47 -22.68 -6.54
CA LEU A 16 24.48 -23.16 -5.14
C LEU A 16 24.01 -22.07 -4.16
N LYS A 17 24.45 -20.82 -4.35
CA LYS A 17 23.98 -19.67 -3.58
C LYS A 17 22.49 -19.42 -3.77
N GLY A 18 21.97 -19.61 -4.99
CA GLY A 18 20.55 -19.52 -5.29
C GLY A 18 19.70 -20.48 -4.48
N GLY A 19 20.08 -21.77 -4.46
CA GLY A 19 19.42 -22.79 -3.65
C GLY A 19 19.49 -22.49 -2.14
N GLN A 20 20.65 -22.05 -1.66
CA GLN A 20 20.81 -21.66 -0.25
C GLN A 20 19.92 -20.45 0.11
N CYS A 21 19.79 -19.48 -0.78
CA CYS A 21 18.94 -18.30 -0.59
C CYS A 21 17.45 -18.69 -0.50
N GLN A 22 16.98 -19.54 -1.42
CA GLN A 22 15.61 -20.04 -1.42
C GLN A 22 15.29 -20.81 -0.14
N MET A 23 16.19 -21.70 0.28
CA MET A 23 16.05 -22.45 1.54
C MET A 23 15.94 -21.50 2.74
N ARG A 24 16.85 -20.52 2.85
CA ARG A 24 16.84 -19.52 3.93
C ARG A 24 15.55 -18.70 3.94
N HIS A 25 15.04 -18.31 2.77
CA HIS A 25 13.77 -17.60 2.67
C HIS A 25 12.59 -18.46 3.14
N GLY A 26 12.55 -19.74 2.75
CA GLY A 26 11.54 -20.69 3.22
C GLY A 26 11.55 -20.86 4.73
N LEU A 27 12.74 -20.90 5.35
CA LEU A 27 12.89 -20.98 6.80
C LEU A 27 12.43 -19.70 7.50
N LYS A 28 12.84 -18.53 7.00
CA LYS A 28 12.40 -17.24 7.55
C LYS A 28 10.88 -17.12 7.55
N LYS A 29 10.24 -17.45 6.42
CA LYS A 29 8.79 -17.38 6.26
C LYS A 29 8.02 -18.30 7.22
N LYS A 30 8.56 -19.48 7.54
CA LYS A 30 7.88 -20.49 8.38
C LYS A 30 8.09 -20.30 9.87
N TYR A 31 9.28 -19.86 10.28
CA TYR A 31 9.71 -19.91 11.68
C TYR A 31 10.10 -18.56 12.28
N PHE A 32 10.18 -17.50 11.47
CA PHE A 32 10.61 -16.17 11.91
C PHE A 32 9.59 -15.08 11.61
N ASP A 33 9.06 -15.01 10.39
CA ASP A 33 8.06 -14.00 10.02
C ASP A 33 6.74 -14.25 10.77
N GLY A 34 6.26 -13.24 11.51
CA GLY A 34 5.02 -13.33 12.31
C GLY A 34 5.19 -13.95 13.71
N VAL A 35 6.40 -14.39 14.07
CA VAL A 35 6.70 -14.86 15.43
C VAL A 35 7.25 -13.69 16.25
N PRO A 36 6.67 -13.37 17.42
CA PRO A 36 7.20 -12.30 18.26
C PRO A 36 8.60 -12.70 18.77
N ALA A 37 9.50 -11.73 18.88
CA ALA A 37 10.94 -11.96 19.06
C ALA A 37 11.28 -12.88 20.27
N ASN A 38 10.45 -12.84 21.31
CA ASN A 38 10.59 -13.67 22.51
C ASN A 38 10.23 -15.15 22.31
N LEU A 39 9.61 -15.52 21.18
CA LEU A 39 9.21 -16.90 20.84
C LEU A 39 10.00 -17.47 19.66
N VAL A 40 10.96 -16.71 19.11
CA VAL A 40 11.80 -17.20 18.01
C VAL A 40 12.67 -18.35 18.54
N ARG A 41 12.59 -19.49 17.87
CA ARG A 41 13.32 -20.70 18.26
C ARG A 41 14.82 -20.42 18.28
N THR A 42 15.49 -20.82 19.36
CA THR A 42 16.95 -20.74 19.48
C THR A 42 17.66 -21.97 18.91
N THR A 43 16.90 -23.03 18.59
CA THR A 43 17.38 -24.29 18.00
C THR A 43 16.97 -24.41 16.54
N SER A 44 17.83 -25.07 15.76
CA SER A 44 17.65 -25.28 14.34
C SER A 44 16.39 -26.13 14.09
N PRO A 45 15.44 -25.66 13.28
CA PRO A 45 14.25 -26.42 12.90
C PRO A 45 14.55 -27.48 11.83
N VAL A 46 15.77 -27.52 11.29
CA VAL A 46 16.18 -28.41 10.20
C VAL A 46 17.49 -29.13 10.52
N THR A 47 17.56 -30.41 10.15
CA THR A 47 18.73 -31.27 10.40
C THR A 47 19.94 -30.91 9.53
N CYS A 48 19.72 -30.25 8.39
CA CYS A 48 20.77 -29.81 7.48
C CYS A 48 21.54 -28.58 7.97
N MET A 49 21.19 -28.02 9.13
CA MET A 49 21.81 -26.83 9.67
C MET A 49 22.04 -26.95 11.18
N THR A 50 23.19 -26.48 11.63
CA THR A 50 23.54 -26.45 13.07
C THR A 50 22.81 -25.31 13.79
N ASP A 51 22.63 -25.47 15.10
CA ASP A 51 21.96 -24.46 15.93
C ASP A 51 22.67 -23.11 15.91
N ASP A 52 24.00 -23.09 15.83
CA ASP A 52 24.78 -21.85 15.80
C ASP A 52 24.62 -21.11 14.47
N GLN A 53 24.57 -21.86 13.36
CA GLN A 53 24.24 -21.29 12.05
C GLN A 53 22.80 -20.75 12.04
N TRP A 54 21.86 -21.41 12.72
CA TRP A 54 20.48 -20.91 12.87
C TRP A 54 20.43 -19.61 13.67
N ARG A 55 21.13 -19.55 14.80
CA ARG A 55 21.21 -18.34 15.63
C ARG A 55 21.80 -17.16 14.86
N ALA A 56 22.87 -17.36 14.10
CA ALA A 56 23.45 -16.32 13.26
C ALA A 56 22.45 -15.80 12.19
N LEU A 57 21.60 -16.67 11.64
CA LEU A 57 20.54 -16.26 10.72
C LEU A 57 19.44 -15.45 11.41
N VAL A 58 18.99 -15.92 12.57
CA VAL A 58 17.98 -15.24 13.39
C VAL A 58 18.46 -13.84 13.81
N GLU A 59 19.71 -13.73 14.25
CA GLU A 59 20.34 -12.44 14.56
C GLU A 59 20.39 -11.52 13.34
N MET A 60 20.88 -12.04 12.21
CA MET A 60 20.96 -11.28 10.96
C MET A 60 19.57 -10.82 10.46
N TRP A 61 18.51 -11.63 10.61
CA TRP A 61 17.14 -11.25 10.27
C TRP A 61 16.49 -10.30 11.28
N SER A 62 16.93 -10.33 12.55
CA SER A 62 16.45 -9.45 13.60
C SER A 62 16.99 -8.02 13.47
N ASN A 63 18.13 -7.85 12.78
CA ASN A 63 18.72 -6.55 12.51
C ASN A 63 17.76 -5.63 11.72
N PRO A 64 17.57 -4.36 12.13
CA PRO A 64 16.66 -3.40 11.46
C PRO A 64 16.90 -3.25 9.95
N LYS A 65 18.17 -3.36 9.51
CA LYS A 65 18.55 -3.32 8.08
C LYS A 65 17.91 -4.43 7.23
N HIS A 66 17.49 -5.54 7.85
CA HIS A 66 16.91 -6.72 7.19
C HIS A 66 15.45 -7.00 7.60
N LYS A 67 14.90 -6.22 8.55
CA LYS A 67 13.47 -6.18 8.86
C LYS A 67 12.76 -5.28 7.86
N LYS A 68 12.26 -5.88 6.77
CA LYS A 68 11.43 -5.18 5.78
C LYS A 68 10.01 -4.89 6.28
N GLN A 69 9.62 -5.44 7.42
CA GLN A 69 8.23 -5.48 7.88
C GLN A 69 7.72 -4.17 8.52
N GLU A 70 8.55 -3.16 8.73
CA GLU A 70 8.07 -1.92 9.35
C GLU A 70 7.47 -0.93 8.34
N LYS A 71 7.70 -1.12 7.04
CA LYS A 71 7.22 -0.17 6.01
C LYS A 71 5.77 -0.37 5.55
N TYR A 72 5.16 -1.52 5.83
CA TYR A 72 3.86 -1.90 5.25
C TYR A 72 2.83 -2.32 6.30
N LYS A 73 2.87 -1.71 7.48
CA LYS A 73 1.86 -1.96 8.53
C LYS A 73 0.48 -1.39 8.16
N ASP A 74 0.42 -0.38 7.28
CA ASP A 74 -0.81 0.37 6.99
C ASP A 74 -1.27 0.31 5.52
N THR A 75 -0.59 -0.43 4.63
CA THR A 75 -0.97 -0.50 3.21
C THR A 75 -0.51 -1.81 2.58
N GLU A 76 -1.43 -2.51 1.91
CA GLU A 76 -1.13 -3.71 1.11
C GLU A 76 -0.05 -3.36 0.07
N PRO A 77 1.12 -4.02 0.09
CA PRO A 77 2.18 -3.72 -0.87
C PRO A 77 1.66 -3.98 -2.28
N THR A 78 1.69 -2.95 -3.13
CA THR A 78 1.26 -3.09 -4.53
C THR A 78 2.17 -4.12 -5.22
N ALA A 79 1.67 -4.88 -6.19
CA ALA A 79 2.46 -5.87 -6.94
C ALA A 79 3.76 -5.29 -7.52
N ILE A 80 3.76 -3.99 -7.85
CA ILE A 80 4.93 -3.21 -8.31
C ILE A 80 5.97 -3.03 -7.18
N ASP A 81 5.54 -2.80 -5.95
CA ASP A 81 6.41 -2.65 -4.79
C ASP A 81 7.07 -3.98 -4.43
N LEU A 82 6.29 -5.06 -4.43
CA LEU A 82 6.79 -6.43 -4.25
C LEU A 82 7.81 -6.79 -5.35
N PHE A 83 7.55 -6.41 -6.59
CA PHE A 83 8.44 -6.68 -7.72
C PHE A 83 9.78 -5.92 -7.60
N LYS A 84 9.75 -4.62 -7.28
CA LYS A 84 10.96 -3.82 -7.07
C LYS A 84 11.78 -4.35 -5.89
N GLU A 85 11.12 -4.83 -4.85
CA GLU A 85 11.76 -5.37 -3.67
C GLU A 85 12.39 -6.75 -3.89
N MET A 86 11.79 -7.56 -4.76
CA MET A 86 12.33 -8.87 -5.15
C MET A 86 13.45 -8.80 -6.20
N HIS A 87 13.49 -7.76 -7.04
CA HIS A 87 14.36 -7.73 -8.22
C HIS A 87 15.42 -6.61 -8.25
N CYS A 88 15.43 -5.66 -7.31
CA CYS A 88 16.46 -4.61 -7.26
C CYS A 88 17.53 -4.91 -6.19
N SER A 89 18.40 -5.89 -6.44
CA SER A 89 19.65 -5.99 -5.67
C SER A 89 20.58 -4.84 -6.09
N LYS A 90 21.13 -4.11 -5.11
CA LYS A 90 22.10 -3.02 -5.34
C LYS A 90 23.37 -3.47 -6.09
N LYS A 91 23.61 -4.78 -6.23
CA LYS A 91 24.78 -5.34 -6.93
C LYS A 91 24.48 -5.89 -8.33
N SER A 92 23.20 -6.02 -8.69
CA SER A 92 22.78 -6.32 -10.06
C SER A 92 21.54 -5.49 -10.36
N GLY A 93 21.77 -4.20 -10.64
CA GLY A 93 20.78 -3.45 -11.41
C GLY A 93 20.52 -4.21 -12.70
N PHE A 94 19.26 -4.18 -13.16
CA PHE A 94 18.81 -4.73 -14.43
C PHE A 94 19.93 -4.70 -15.47
N CYS A 95 20.46 -5.86 -15.87
CA CYS A 95 21.47 -5.87 -16.90
C CYS A 95 20.84 -5.22 -18.15
N GLU A 96 21.55 -4.29 -18.79
CA GLU A 96 21.17 -3.67 -20.06
C GLU A 96 20.57 -4.66 -21.07
N PRO A 97 21.01 -5.94 -21.18
CA PRO A 97 20.34 -6.95 -22.00
C PRO A 97 18.84 -7.16 -21.71
N ILE A 98 18.41 -7.13 -20.44
CA ILE A 98 17.00 -7.30 -20.06
C ILE A 98 16.20 -6.04 -20.40
N LYS A 99 16.76 -4.84 -20.21
CA LYS A 99 16.12 -3.58 -20.61
C LYS A 99 15.91 -3.53 -22.14
N ASN A 100 16.91 -3.97 -22.90
CA ASN A 100 16.84 -4.06 -24.35
C ASN A 100 15.89 -5.18 -24.82
N ALA A 101 15.75 -6.28 -24.08
CA ALA A 101 14.78 -7.33 -24.39
C ALA A 101 13.33 -6.92 -24.10
N ILE A 102 13.09 -6.01 -23.16
CA ILE A 102 11.76 -5.43 -22.93
C ILE A 102 11.41 -4.42 -24.03
N VAL A 103 12.42 -3.76 -24.63
CA VAL A 103 12.30 -2.91 -25.82
C VAL A 103 12.58 -3.71 -27.11
N LEU A 104 12.27 -5.02 -27.14
CA LEU A 104 12.28 -5.72 -28.41
C LEU A 104 11.12 -5.17 -29.26
N PRO A 105 11.36 -4.77 -30.53
CA PRO A 105 10.28 -4.42 -31.43
C PRO A 105 9.30 -5.60 -31.52
N LYS A 106 8.00 -5.32 -31.45
CA LYS A 106 6.89 -6.29 -31.56
C LYS A 106 6.88 -7.10 -32.88
N SER A 107 7.93 -7.02 -33.69
CA SER A 107 8.09 -7.62 -35.02
C SER A 107 9.27 -8.61 -35.13
N SER A 108 10.03 -8.90 -34.05
CA SER A 108 11.16 -9.83 -34.16
C SER A 108 10.71 -11.27 -34.40
N THR A 109 10.91 -11.77 -35.62
CA THR A 109 10.65 -13.16 -36.06
C THR A 109 11.72 -14.15 -35.59
N PHE A 110 12.68 -13.71 -34.77
CA PHE A 110 13.79 -14.54 -34.30
C PHE A 110 13.32 -15.85 -33.66
N LEU A 111 12.26 -15.80 -32.84
CA LEU A 111 11.69 -16.98 -32.20
C LEU A 111 11.03 -17.96 -33.19
N GLN A 112 10.50 -17.45 -34.30
CA GLN A 112 9.90 -18.26 -35.36
C GLN A 112 10.98 -18.99 -36.19
N ASN A 113 12.15 -18.37 -36.35
CA ASN A 113 13.28 -18.95 -37.10
C ASN A 113 14.05 -20.03 -36.32
N VAL A 114 13.97 -20.05 -34.98
CA VAL A 114 14.59 -21.10 -34.13
C VAL A 114 13.66 -22.30 -33.86
N GLY A 115 12.57 -22.44 -34.62
CA GLY A 115 11.69 -23.61 -34.54
C GLY A 115 10.80 -23.69 -33.30
N LEU A 116 10.69 -22.62 -32.52
CA LEU A 116 9.77 -22.54 -31.38
C LEU A 116 8.44 -21.92 -31.86
N PRO A 117 7.34 -22.70 -31.95
CA PRO A 117 6.07 -22.15 -32.35
C PRO A 117 5.57 -21.16 -31.28
N ILE A 118 5.47 -19.87 -31.63
CA ILE A 118 4.71 -18.90 -30.85
C ILE A 118 3.25 -19.30 -30.98
N SER A 119 2.74 -20.06 -30.01
CA SER A 119 1.32 -20.33 -29.89
C SER A 119 0.56 -18.99 -29.86
N LYS A 120 -0.44 -18.85 -30.75
CA LYS A 120 -1.31 -17.67 -30.87
C LYS A 120 -1.75 -17.16 -29.50
N PRO A 121 -1.70 -15.84 -29.23
CA PRO A 121 -2.11 -15.29 -27.94
C PRO A 121 -3.64 -15.21 -27.87
N SER A 122 -4.30 -16.35 -27.67
CA SER A 122 -5.77 -16.40 -27.52
C SER A 122 -6.24 -15.93 -26.14
N SER A 123 -5.35 -15.84 -25.15
CA SER A 123 -5.65 -15.47 -23.77
C SER A 123 -5.15 -14.08 -23.36
N ARG A 124 -4.28 -13.43 -24.16
CA ARG A 124 -3.74 -12.08 -23.88
C ARG A 124 -4.71 -10.95 -24.23
N SER A 125 -5.57 -11.16 -25.24
CA SER A 125 -6.57 -10.18 -25.66
C SER A 125 -7.63 -9.94 -24.58
N VAL A 126 -8.13 -11.01 -23.94
CA VAL A 126 -9.16 -10.91 -22.90
C VAL A 126 -8.65 -10.16 -21.66
N VAL A 127 -7.41 -10.42 -21.25
CA VAL A 127 -6.77 -9.71 -20.12
C VAL A 127 -6.56 -8.24 -20.44
N SER A 128 -6.19 -7.90 -21.68
CA SER A 128 -6.04 -6.50 -22.10
C SER A 128 -7.37 -5.74 -22.08
N SER A 129 -8.47 -6.38 -22.48
CA SER A 129 -9.81 -5.79 -22.43
C SER A 129 -10.28 -5.56 -20.99
N GLN A 130 -10.07 -6.53 -20.10
CA GLN A 130 -10.43 -6.41 -18.68
C GLN A 130 -9.66 -5.30 -17.97
N VAL A 131 -8.36 -5.13 -18.27
CA VAL A 131 -7.55 -4.05 -17.68
C VAL A 131 -8.02 -2.68 -18.15
N TRP A 132 -8.37 -2.55 -19.44
CA TRP A 132 -8.91 -1.29 -19.97
C TRP A 132 -10.28 -0.94 -19.37
N GLU A 133 -11.16 -1.93 -19.21
CA GLU A 133 -12.46 -1.80 -18.56
C GLU A 133 -12.32 -1.34 -17.10
N LEU A 134 -11.42 -1.97 -16.33
CA LEU A 134 -11.17 -1.61 -14.94
C LEU A 134 -10.57 -0.21 -14.80
N GLN A 135 -9.72 0.20 -15.74
CA GLN A 135 -9.17 1.56 -15.78
C GLN A 135 -10.30 2.59 -15.99
N ALA A 136 -11.20 2.34 -16.93
CA ALA A 136 -12.35 3.22 -17.17
C ALA A 136 -13.29 3.29 -15.96
N GLN A 137 -13.54 2.17 -15.28
CA GLN A 137 -14.34 2.14 -14.05
C GLN A 137 -13.68 2.89 -12.89
N LEU A 138 -12.35 2.83 -12.78
CA LEU A 138 -11.59 3.58 -11.77
C LEU A 138 -11.73 5.09 -11.99
N GLU A 139 -11.56 5.55 -13.23
CA GLU A 139 -11.68 6.96 -13.60
C GLU A 139 -13.10 7.50 -13.39
N ALA A 140 -14.12 6.72 -13.74
CA ALA A 140 -15.51 7.07 -13.47
C ALA A 140 -15.78 7.21 -11.95
N LYS A 141 -15.29 6.27 -11.12
CA LYS A 141 -15.42 6.36 -9.67
C LYS A 141 -14.63 7.51 -9.05
N GLU A 142 -13.48 7.85 -9.59
CA GLU A 142 -12.69 9.00 -9.14
C GLU A 142 -13.44 10.30 -9.43
N GLN A 143 -14.07 10.41 -10.61
CA GLN A 143 -14.89 11.56 -10.97
C GLN A 143 -16.14 11.67 -10.08
N GLU A 144 -16.83 10.56 -9.80
CA GLU A 144 -17.95 10.54 -8.84
C GLU A 144 -17.50 10.93 -7.43
N SER A 145 -16.35 10.44 -6.97
CA SER A 145 -15.80 10.80 -5.65
C SER A 145 -15.44 12.28 -5.57
N ALA A 146 -14.88 12.85 -6.64
CA ALA A 146 -14.59 14.27 -6.74
C ALA A 146 -15.86 15.11 -6.68
N GLN A 147 -16.93 14.68 -7.36
CA GLN A 147 -18.24 15.34 -7.32
C GLN A 147 -18.86 15.29 -5.92
N LEU A 148 -18.90 14.12 -5.28
CA LEU A 148 -19.41 13.97 -3.92
C LEU A 148 -18.63 14.82 -2.91
N LYS A 149 -17.30 14.93 -3.09
CA LYS A 149 -16.46 15.77 -2.24
C LYS A 149 -16.78 17.25 -2.41
N GLN A 150 -17.07 17.70 -3.64
CA GLN A 150 -17.51 19.06 -3.91
C GLN A 150 -18.89 19.34 -3.28
N GLU A 151 -19.86 18.44 -3.45
CA GLU A 151 -21.20 18.57 -2.87
C GLU A 151 -21.13 18.61 -1.34
N SER A 152 -20.31 17.75 -0.71
CA SER A 152 -20.10 17.78 0.73
C SER A 152 -19.50 19.10 1.22
N ALA A 153 -18.59 19.71 0.46
CA ALA A 153 -18.03 21.02 0.79
C ALA A 153 -19.11 22.11 0.71
N GLN A 154 -19.97 22.05 -0.30
CA GLN A 154 -21.07 23.00 -0.48
C GLN A 154 -22.11 22.88 0.65
N LEU A 155 -22.55 21.67 0.98
CA LEU A 155 -23.48 21.43 2.09
C LEU A 155 -22.89 21.86 3.44
N LYS A 156 -21.58 21.68 3.66
CA LYS A 156 -20.92 22.19 4.87
C LYS A 156 -20.99 23.71 4.98
N GLN A 157 -20.82 24.42 3.87
CA GLN A 157 -20.93 25.88 3.84
C GLN A 157 -22.37 26.34 4.08
N GLU A 158 -23.36 25.67 3.46
CA GLU A 158 -24.78 25.93 3.66
C GLU A 158 -25.18 25.78 5.13
N VAL A 159 -24.77 24.68 5.77
CA VAL A 159 -25.05 24.41 7.19
C VAL A 159 -24.39 25.46 8.09
N ALA A 160 -23.17 25.92 7.76
CA ALA A 160 -22.51 26.99 8.50
C ALA A 160 -23.28 28.32 8.38
N SER A 161 -23.78 28.65 7.19
CA SER A 161 -24.60 29.86 6.97
C SER A 161 -25.90 29.79 7.77
N GLN A 162 -26.61 28.66 7.73
CA GLN A 162 -27.84 28.46 8.50
C GLN A 162 -27.60 28.54 10.02
N ALA A 163 -26.47 28.03 10.51
CA ALA A 163 -26.12 28.13 11.93
C ALA A 163 -25.96 29.59 12.38
N HIS A 164 -25.32 30.44 11.56
CA HIS A 164 -25.20 31.87 11.83
C HIS A 164 -26.56 32.59 11.81
N GLU A 165 -27.46 32.20 10.91
CA GLU A 165 -28.80 32.76 10.83
C GLU A 165 -29.65 32.39 12.07
N ILE A 166 -29.60 31.13 12.50
CA ILE A 166 -30.26 30.67 13.74
C ILE A 166 -29.75 31.42 14.97
N ASP A 167 -28.44 31.65 15.08
CA ASP A 167 -27.86 32.40 16.19
C ASP A 167 -28.36 33.85 16.24
N SER A 168 -28.39 34.50 15.07
CA SER A 168 -28.88 35.87 14.93
C SER A 168 -30.37 35.99 15.31
N LEU A 169 -31.21 35.08 14.82
CA LEU A 169 -32.63 35.03 15.17
C LEU A 169 -32.85 34.76 16.66
N LYS A 170 -32.07 33.86 17.25
CA LYS A 170 -32.14 33.54 18.68
C LYS A 170 -31.77 34.74 19.55
N LYS A 171 -30.77 35.53 19.15
CA LYS A 171 -30.39 36.76 19.84
C LYS A 171 -31.49 37.81 19.79
N GLY A 172 -32.09 38.05 18.62
CA GLY A 172 -33.22 38.96 18.49
C GLY A 172 -34.43 38.54 19.32
N HIS A 173 -34.70 37.23 19.41
CA HIS A 173 -35.76 36.71 20.27
C HIS A 173 -35.47 36.96 21.76
N GLN A 174 -34.21 36.78 22.20
CA GLN A 174 -33.82 37.07 23.57
C GLN A 174 -33.96 38.56 23.91
N GLU A 175 -33.57 39.45 23.00
CA GLU A 175 -33.72 40.91 23.17
C GLU A 175 -35.20 41.30 23.29
N THR A 176 -36.04 40.77 22.38
CA THR A 176 -37.49 41.00 22.41
C THR A 176 -38.09 40.53 23.73
N HIS A 177 -37.71 39.33 24.18
CA HIS A 177 -38.19 38.77 25.45
C HIS A 177 -37.69 39.56 26.67
N ALA A 178 -36.46 40.09 26.63
CA ALA A 178 -35.93 40.97 27.69
C ALA A 178 -36.70 42.29 27.78
N LEU A 179 -37.01 42.92 26.64
CA LEU A 179 -37.85 44.12 26.58
C LEU A 179 -39.26 43.85 27.12
N LEU A 180 -39.85 42.70 26.77
CA LEU A 180 -41.17 42.30 27.26
C LEU A 180 -41.19 42.17 28.79
N ARG A 181 -40.14 41.58 29.38
CA ARG A 181 -39.98 41.49 30.84
C ARG A 181 -39.87 42.87 31.49
N GLN A 182 -39.12 43.80 30.90
CA GLN A 182 -39.03 45.17 31.42
C GLN A 182 -40.39 45.87 31.40
N LEU A 183 -41.15 45.78 30.30
CA LEU A 183 -42.48 46.38 30.20
C LEU A 183 -43.46 45.82 31.24
N ILE A 184 -43.46 44.50 31.43
CA ILE A 184 -44.31 43.85 32.44
C ILE A 184 -43.95 44.36 33.85
N LEU A 185 -42.66 44.45 34.19
CA LEU A 185 -42.24 44.97 35.49
C LEU A 185 -42.68 46.42 35.70
N HIS A 186 -42.53 47.28 34.70
CA HIS A 186 -42.95 48.68 34.76
C HIS A 186 -44.47 48.82 34.93
N PHE A 187 -45.26 47.99 34.24
CA PHE A 187 -46.72 48.00 34.32
C PHE A 187 -47.22 47.52 35.69
N ASN A 188 -46.60 46.48 36.26
CA ASN A 188 -46.96 45.98 37.60
C ASN A 188 -46.60 46.99 38.71
N GLN A 189 -45.55 47.79 38.54
CA GLN A 189 -45.20 48.87 39.49
C GLN A 189 -46.23 50.01 39.51
N GLY A 190 -46.96 50.24 38.41
CA GLY A 190 -48.05 51.22 38.35
C GLY A 190 -49.38 50.76 38.95
N GLN A 191 -49.53 49.47 39.26
CA GLN A 191 -50.77 48.87 39.78
C GLN A 191 -50.77 48.71 41.32
N VAL A 192 -49.78 49.26 42.02
CA VAL A 192 -49.82 49.37 43.49
C VAL A 192 -50.78 50.50 43.85
N THR A 193 -52.07 50.16 43.92
CA THR A 193 -53.11 51.02 44.49
C THR A 193 -52.87 51.24 46.00
N PRO A 194 -52.92 52.49 46.50
CA PRO A 194 -52.94 52.81 47.92
C PRO A 194 -54.37 52.75 48.49
N PRO A 195 -54.55 52.82 49.81
CA PRO A 195 -53.92 52.09 50.91
C PRO A 195 -54.77 50.91 51.43
#